data_AF-A0A496XW71-F1
#
_entry.id   AF-A0A496XW71-F1
#
_cell.length_a   1.000
_cell.length_b   1.000
_cell.length_c   1.000
_cell.angle_alpha   90.00
_cell.angle_beta   90.00
_cell.angle_gamma   90.00
#
_symmetry.space_group_name_H-M   'P 1'
#
loop_
_entity.id
_entity.type
_entity.pdbx_description
1 polymer ?
#
loop_
_entity_poly.entity_id
_entity_poly.type
_entity_poly.pdbx_seq_one_letter_code
_entity_poly.pdbx_strand_id
1 'polypeptide(L)'
;MCKNNGGVIKQLFLICLFCSYIFALEFKVGSYNVGNLFDASYDGTEYYDFDVSKNAYWDEHKYKQKLKNISKVLKDAKLDIVVLQEIENSFVLKQLQNNLPMYKYKFFYKRPGSPIGISIFSRYKIVASKLLHLPPNRKKSRDILKSTIKIDGKNFIIFSTHFRSKRAPESHRIAYAIAINNEIKNLQITTDYIIIGDLNSNYDEYKTIKHQKRLNNTSGITGINHILNTIYKDIFVTKSFIQTTKPYFQKLHYNTWLDVKKTSRFSYRYKQTNQTPDNILLSYGVFDNKDISYVDGSFTTFKPKYLYSNGKINKRYSDHLPIYASFDTQKKWKQNTNTNTKNSIRYLYTIDVLEKPVKLDNITVIYKKQKGTIIQDQKGDTIYLYKCSENLKLNHNYNLTINTIKDYYGLTEITKISKIKLLGISKSSLKSRYIDTKIDDIQNKKYQSRIIDNISGVYKKKYLYYRYKNEEQKIRLYFADKTKKPKQNSRTTLKAKRLSIYYGKMQIVID
;
A
#
# COMPACT_ATOMS: atom_id res chain seq x y z
N MET A 1 -43.79 -9.28 58.16
CA MET A 1 -43.47 -9.52 56.74
C MET A 1 -42.20 -8.76 56.37
N CYS A 2 -41.01 -9.33 56.61
CA CYS A 2 -39.76 -8.78 56.06
C CYS A 2 -39.30 -9.73 54.95
N LYS A 3 -39.55 -9.36 53.69
CA LYS A 3 -39.13 -10.14 52.53
C LYS A 3 -37.63 -9.96 52.29
N ASN A 4 -37.01 -11.09 51.99
CA ASN A 4 -35.60 -11.36 51.89
C ASN A 4 -35.00 -10.68 50.63
N ASN A 5 -34.65 -9.38 50.71
CA ASN A 5 -34.11 -8.60 49.59
C ASN A 5 -32.62 -8.89 49.27
N GLY A 6 -31.94 -9.71 50.07
CA GLY A 6 -30.51 -10.01 49.90
C GLY A 6 -30.17 -10.91 48.68
N GLY A 7 -31.12 -11.74 48.22
CA GLY A 7 -30.92 -12.63 47.07
C GLY A 7 -30.90 -11.89 45.74
N VAL A 8 -31.75 -10.88 45.58
CA VAL A 8 -31.88 -10.08 44.35
C VAL A 8 -30.65 -9.18 44.16
N ILE A 9 -30.13 -8.60 45.25
CA ILE A 9 -28.89 -7.79 45.21
C ILE A 9 -27.68 -8.67 44.87
N LYS A 10 -27.57 -9.88 45.42
CA LYS A 10 -26.51 -10.84 45.05
C LYS A 10 -26.61 -11.29 43.59
N GLN A 11 -27.82 -11.53 43.07
CA GLN A 11 -28.03 -11.88 41.66
C GLN A 11 -27.73 -10.72 40.71
N LEU A 12 -28.13 -9.48 41.04
CA LEU A 12 -27.76 -8.28 40.28
C LEU A 12 -26.25 -8.03 40.30
N PHE A 13 -25.58 -8.26 41.43
CA PHE A 13 -24.13 -8.13 41.54
C PHE A 13 -23.41 -9.21 40.71
N LEU A 14 -23.90 -10.46 40.71
CA LEU A 14 -23.39 -11.52 39.84
C LEU A 14 -23.62 -11.20 38.35
N ILE A 15 -24.80 -10.70 37.98
CA ILE A 15 -25.11 -10.32 36.58
C ILE A 15 -24.23 -9.15 36.14
N CYS A 16 -23.98 -8.14 36.99
CA CYS A 16 -23.02 -7.06 36.70
C CYS A 16 -21.56 -7.56 36.62
N LEU A 17 -21.17 -8.55 37.43
CA LEU A 17 -19.85 -9.20 37.37
C LEU A 17 -19.68 -10.10 36.13
N PHE A 18 -20.75 -10.68 35.59
CA PHE A 18 -20.72 -11.48 34.36
C PHE A 18 -20.86 -10.61 33.10
N CYS A 19 -21.59 -9.50 33.14
CA CYS A 19 -21.74 -8.58 32.01
C CYS A 19 -20.45 -7.78 31.70
N SER A 20 -19.53 -7.64 32.65
CA SER A 20 -18.26 -6.92 32.45
C SER A 20 -17.22 -7.69 31.62
N TYR A 21 -17.47 -8.95 31.29
CA TYR A 21 -16.58 -9.79 30.46
C TYR A 21 -17.00 -9.90 28.98
N ILE A 22 -18.08 -9.23 28.57
CA ILE A 22 -18.71 -9.44 27.23
C ILE A 22 -18.37 -8.33 26.23
N PHE A 23 -17.60 -7.31 26.62
CA PHE A 23 -17.27 -6.23 25.71
C PHE A 23 -15.98 -6.52 24.92
N ALA A 24 -16.16 -6.73 23.62
CA ALA A 24 -15.10 -6.75 22.63
C ALA A 24 -14.22 -5.50 22.75
N LEU A 25 -12.92 -5.69 23.01
CA LEU A 25 -11.94 -4.61 23.01
C LEU A 25 -11.39 -4.42 21.59
N GLU A 26 -11.80 -3.34 20.93
CA GLU A 26 -11.19 -2.86 19.69
C GLU A 26 -9.97 -1.99 20.02
N PHE A 27 -8.85 -2.21 19.32
CA PHE A 27 -7.61 -1.44 19.50
C PHE A 27 -6.90 -1.17 18.18
N LYS A 28 -6.14 -0.07 18.13
CA LYS A 28 -5.40 0.40 16.96
C LYS A 28 -3.91 0.19 17.09
N VAL A 29 -3.32 -0.40 16.04
CA VAL A 29 -1.88 -0.62 15.94
C VAL A 29 -1.35 0.09 14.71
N GLY A 30 -0.31 0.91 14.89
CA GLY A 30 0.24 1.72 13.80
C GLY A 30 1.76 1.78 13.76
N SER A 31 2.26 2.35 12.67
CA SER A 31 3.68 2.66 12.45
C SER A 31 3.85 4.11 12.04
N TYR A 32 4.93 4.73 12.50
CA TYR A 32 5.32 6.05 12.05
C TYR A 32 6.84 6.22 12.04
N ASN A 33 7.41 6.36 10.84
CA ASN A 33 8.76 6.88 10.69
C ASN A 33 8.72 8.39 11.00
N VAL A 34 9.32 8.81 12.10
CA VAL A 34 9.21 10.19 12.59
C VAL A 34 10.10 11.17 11.82
N GLY A 35 10.90 10.68 10.86
CA GLY A 35 11.81 11.47 10.04
C GLY A 35 12.85 12.15 10.90
N ASN A 36 13.76 11.35 11.47
CA ASN A 36 14.86 11.74 12.37
C ASN A 36 14.43 12.65 13.54
N LEU A 37 14.08 12.06 14.68
CA LEU A 37 13.89 12.78 15.95
C LEU A 37 15.13 12.62 16.82
N PHE A 38 16.00 13.63 16.72
CA PHE A 38 17.21 13.81 17.52
C PHE A 38 16.95 14.81 18.65
N ASP A 39 17.58 14.65 19.81
CA ASP A 39 17.68 15.70 20.81
C ASP A 39 18.68 16.78 20.36
N ALA A 40 18.98 17.74 21.25
CA ALA A 40 19.91 18.82 20.97
C ALA A 40 21.25 18.64 21.69
N SER A 41 21.67 17.39 21.90
CA SER A 41 22.97 17.01 22.45
C SER A 41 23.81 16.30 21.39
N TYR A 42 25.13 16.35 21.54
CA TYR A 42 26.05 15.64 20.65
C TYR A 42 26.50 14.32 21.30
N ASP A 43 26.06 13.19 20.74
CA ASP A 43 26.45 11.84 21.19
C ASP A 43 27.54 11.21 20.27
N GLY A 44 27.91 11.88 19.17
CA GLY A 44 28.94 11.43 18.23
C GLY A 44 28.45 10.44 17.16
N THR A 45 27.15 10.18 17.09
CA THR A 45 26.55 9.27 16.10
C THR A 45 25.67 9.98 15.09
N GLU A 46 25.49 11.28 15.24
CA GLU A 46 24.49 12.08 14.56
C GLU A 46 24.78 12.19 13.05
N TYR A 47 23.72 12.39 12.27
CA TYR A 47 23.92 12.86 10.91
C TYR A 47 24.42 14.30 10.95
N TYR A 48 25.18 14.69 9.92
CA TYR A 48 25.72 16.05 9.81
C TYR A 48 24.67 17.11 10.15
N ASP A 49 23.50 17.09 9.50
CA ASP A 49 22.42 18.07 9.70
C ASP A 49 21.83 18.13 11.14
N PHE A 50 22.13 17.16 12.01
CA PHE A 50 21.68 17.08 13.40
C PHE A 50 22.82 17.23 14.42
N ASP A 51 24.06 17.36 13.95
CA ASP A 51 25.24 17.57 14.77
C ASP A 51 25.32 19.04 15.24
N VAL A 52 24.81 19.27 16.46
CA VAL A 52 24.76 20.59 17.12
C VAL A 52 26.15 21.19 17.38
N SER A 53 27.22 20.38 17.33
CA SER A 53 28.60 20.86 17.48
C SER A 53 29.19 21.41 16.18
N LYS A 54 28.66 20.98 15.02
CA LYS A 54 29.20 21.32 13.69
C LYS A 54 28.31 22.20 12.84
N ASN A 55 27.01 22.29 13.14
CA ASN A 55 26.13 23.26 12.51
C ASN A 55 25.04 23.78 13.44
N ALA A 56 24.57 25.00 13.16
CA ALA A 56 23.43 25.61 13.84
C ALA A 56 22.07 25.24 13.19
N TYR A 57 22.04 24.25 12.29
CA TYR A 57 20.80 23.86 11.62
C TYR A 57 19.87 23.11 12.56
N TRP A 58 20.39 22.35 13.51
CA TRP A 58 19.62 21.70 14.58
C TRP A 58 19.93 22.34 15.93
N ASP A 59 18.91 22.55 16.75
CA ASP A 59 19.03 23.21 18.05
C ASP A 59 17.89 22.76 18.99
N GLU A 60 17.99 23.13 20.26
CA GLU A 60 17.02 22.79 21.31
C GLU A 60 15.59 23.26 20.96
N HIS A 61 15.46 24.40 20.29
CA HIS A 61 14.15 24.92 19.90
C HIS A 61 13.52 24.06 18.79
N LYS A 62 14.28 23.68 17.76
CA LYS A 62 13.83 22.79 16.68
C LYS A 62 13.53 21.38 17.20
N TYR A 63 14.35 20.85 18.09
CA TYR A 63 14.08 19.59 18.79
C TYR A 63 12.73 19.65 19.52
N LYS A 64 12.50 20.65 20.38
CA LYS A 64 11.22 20.83 21.09
C LYS A 64 10.03 20.97 20.16
N GLN A 65 10.18 21.72 19.07
CA GLN A 65 9.13 21.83 18.05
C GLN A 65 8.82 20.49 17.39
N LYS A 66 9.85 19.75 16.98
CA LYS A 66 9.69 18.41 16.38
C LYS A 66 9.05 17.45 17.37
N LEU A 67 9.50 17.43 18.63
CA LEU A 67 8.92 16.61 19.70
C LEU A 67 7.41 16.92 19.89
N LYS A 68 7.04 18.20 19.96
CA LYS A 68 5.64 18.65 20.04
C LYS A 68 4.83 18.21 18.82
N ASN A 69 5.38 18.37 17.62
CA ASN A 69 4.75 17.97 16.36
C ASN A 69 4.48 16.47 16.31
N ILE A 70 5.48 15.63 16.64
CA ILE A 70 5.31 14.18 16.68
C ILE A 70 4.30 13.77 17.77
N SER A 71 4.37 14.39 18.95
CA SER A 71 3.40 14.17 20.03
C SER A 71 1.96 14.45 19.57
N LYS A 72 1.75 15.58 18.87
CA LYS A 72 0.45 15.91 18.29
C LYS A 72 -0.04 14.85 17.31
N VAL A 73 0.81 14.36 16.42
CA VAL A 73 0.45 13.30 15.46
C VAL A 73 -0.01 12.04 16.18
N LEU A 74 0.76 11.57 17.15
CA LEU A 74 0.45 10.34 17.87
C LEU A 74 -0.81 10.47 18.73
N LYS A 75 -1.04 11.64 19.34
CA LYS A 75 -2.27 11.94 20.10
C LYS A 75 -3.50 11.97 19.19
N ASP A 76 -3.43 12.66 18.06
CA ASP A 76 -4.57 12.83 17.15
C ASP A 76 -4.88 11.54 16.37
N ALA A 77 -3.87 10.70 16.09
CA ALA A 77 -4.06 9.39 15.48
C ALA A 77 -4.75 8.38 16.41
N LYS A 78 -4.71 8.61 17.73
CA LYS A 78 -5.34 7.78 18.78
C LYS A 78 -4.96 6.30 18.65
N LEU A 79 -3.66 6.03 18.53
CA LEU A 79 -3.14 4.67 18.46
C LEU A 79 -3.00 4.09 19.86
N ASP A 80 -3.30 2.80 20.02
CA ASP A 80 -3.10 2.10 21.29
C ASP A 80 -1.71 1.48 21.38
N ILE A 81 -1.19 1.07 20.22
CA ILE A 81 0.17 0.58 20.04
C ILE A 81 0.77 1.28 18.83
N VAL A 82 1.98 1.82 18.95
CA VAL A 82 2.67 2.44 17.82
C VAL A 82 4.14 2.05 17.78
N VAL A 83 4.58 1.64 16.59
CA VAL A 83 5.99 1.41 16.27
C VAL A 83 6.57 2.69 15.69
N LEU A 84 7.70 3.14 16.24
CA LEU A 84 8.39 4.35 15.77
C LEU A 84 9.77 3.99 15.25
N GLN A 85 10.08 4.50 14.06
CA GLN A 85 11.41 4.45 13.48
C GLN A 85 12.08 5.82 13.57
N GLU A 86 13.41 5.86 13.52
CA GLU A 86 14.20 7.11 13.47
C GLU A 86 14.20 7.93 14.77
N ILE A 87 14.16 7.23 15.90
CA ILE A 87 14.36 7.82 17.24
C ILE A 87 15.85 7.73 17.59
N GLU A 88 16.48 8.84 17.96
CA GLU A 88 17.91 8.85 18.25
C GLU A 88 18.29 7.99 19.46
N ASN A 89 17.68 8.19 20.63
CA ASN A 89 18.10 7.53 21.86
C ASN A 89 16.92 7.32 22.84
N SER A 90 17.20 6.66 23.97
CA SER A 90 16.19 6.38 24.99
C SER A 90 15.70 7.63 25.72
N PHE A 91 16.52 8.69 25.78
CA PHE A 91 16.15 9.99 26.35
C PHE A 91 15.05 10.65 25.51
N VAL A 92 15.23 10.76 24.19
CA VAL A 92 14.22 11.25 23.26
C VAL A 92 12.91 10.47 23.41
N LEU A 93 12.98 9.13 23.48
CA LEU A 93 11.78 8.31 23.66
C LEU A 93 11.09 8.60 25.01
N LYS A 94 11.84 8.85 26.09
CA LYS A 94 11.29 9.25 27.39
C LYS A 94 10.60 10.61 27.32
N GLN A 95 11.20 11.60 26.65
CA GLN A 95 10.58 12.91 26.46
C GLN A 95 9.27 12.81 25.65
N LEU A 96 9.25 11.96 24.62
CA LEU A 96 8.03 11.72 23.84
C LEU A 96 6.94 11.02 24.68
N GLN A 97 7.31 10.09 25.56
CA GLN A 97 6.38 9.44 26.50
C GLN A 97 5.82 10.43 27.52
N ASN A 98 6.60 11.37 28.03
CA ASN A 98 6.11 12.40 28.96
C ASN A 98 4.97 13.24 28.35
N ASN A 99 5.06 13.53 27.05
CA ASN A 99 3.99 14.22 26.31
C ASN A 99 2.79 13.30 25.97
N LEU A 100 2.96 11.99 26.13
CA LEU A 100 2.02 10.95 25.75
C LEU A 100 1.83 9.91 26.88
N PRO A 101 1.36 10.33 28.08
CA PRO A 101 1.29 9.47 29.26
C PRO A 101 0.31 8.30 29.10
N MET A 102 -0.53 8.29 28.05
CA MET A 102 -1.38 7.14 27.73
C MET A 102 -0.57 5.87 27.43
N TYR A 103 0.65 5.99 26.90
CA TYR A 103 1.52 4.85 26.64
C TYR A 103 2.28 4.46 27.91
N LYS A 104 1.71 3.51 28.65
CA LYS A 104 2.28 3.00 29.90
C LYS A 104 3.52 2.15 29.70
N TYR A 105 3.67 1.54 28.53
CA TYR A 105 4.77 0.61 28.22
C TYR A 105 5.52 1.08 26.99
N LYS A 106 6.85 0.89 27.02
CA LYS A 106 7.73 1.21 25.90
C LYS A 106 8.89 0.22 25.81
N PHE A 107 9.46 0.10 24.61
CA PHE A 107 10.76 -0.54 24.41
C PHE A 107 11.53 0.24 23.34
N PHE A 108 12.84 0.42 23.54
CA PHE A 108 13.75 1.08 22.61
C PHE A 108 14.94 0.19 22.31
N TYR A 109 15.37 0.16 21.06
CA TYR A 109 16.66 -0.41 20.71
C TYR A 109 17.33 0.37 19.58
N LYS A 110 18.63 0.62 19.76
CA LYS A 110 19.53 1.16 18.75
C LYS A 110 20.80 0.32 18.75
N ARG A 111 21.24 -0.13 17.58
CA ARG A 111 22.51 -0.85 17.43
C ARG A 111 23.66 0.11 17.77
N PRO A 112 24.72 -0.34 18.49
CA PRO A 112 25.89 0.50 18.77
C PRO A 112 26.45 1.18 17.51
N GLY A 113 26.80 2.47 17.62
CA GLY A 113 27.30 3.30 16.52
C GLY A 113 26.26 3.68 15.45
N SER A 114 24.98 3.31 15.63
CA SER A 114 23.91 3.79 14.75
C SER A 114 23.40 5.16 15.21
N PRO A 115 23.05 6.07 14.28
CA PRO A 115 22.43 7.37 14.59
C PRO A 115 21.03 7.23 15.21
N ILE A 116 20.28 6.22 14.77
CA ILE A 116 18.87 6.05 15.09
C ILE A 116 18.51 4.61 15.43
N GLY A 117 17.49 4.46 16.26
CA GLY A 117 16.90 3.20 16.68
C GLY A 117 15.45 2.99 16.21
N ILE A 118 14.88 1.92 16.75
CA ILE A 118 13.48 1.53 16.62
C ILE A 118 12.86 1.43 18.01
N SER A 119 11.59 1.76 18.11
CA SER A 119 10.85 1.65 19.36
C SER A 119 9.42 1.21 19.16
N ILE A 120 8.79 0.82 20.26
CA ILE A 120 7.37 0.57 20.36
C ILE A 120 6.84 1.25 21.62
N PHE A 121 5.71 1.93 21.47
CA PHE A 121 4.87 2.39 22.56
C PHE A 121 3.59 1.56 22.61
N SER A 122 3.10 1.29 23.81
CA SER A 122 1.90 0.50 24.03
C SER A 122 1.14 0.97 25.27
N ARG A 123 -0.18 1.07 25.15
CA ARG A 123 -1.10 1.20 26.30
C ARG A 123 -1.20 -0.12 27.08
N TYR A 124 -0.91 -1.24 26.43
CA TYR A 124 -0.97 -2.59 26.96
C TYR A 124 0.41 -3.14 27.33
N LYS A 125 0.47 -4.10 28.26
CA LYS A 125 1.73 -4.62 28.80
C LYS A 125 2.55 -5.33 27.71
N ILE A 126 3.81 -4.92 27.54
CA ILE A 126 4.81 -5.67 26.78
C ILE A 126 5.33 -6.77 27.70
N VAL A 127 5.05 -8.03 27.40
CA VAL A 127 5.39 -9.18 28.27
C VAL A 127 6.68 -9.89 27.85
N ALA A 128 7.12 -9.71 26.60
CA ALA A 128 8.40 -10.21 26.12
C ALA A 128 8.91 -9.35 24.96
N SER A 129 10.23 -9.17 24.88
CA SER A 129 10.91 -8.51 23.77
C SER A 129 12.12 -9.34 23.34
N LYS A 130 12.31 -9.51 22.03
CA LYS A 130 13.45 -10.19 21.42
C LYS A 130 13.94 -9.39 20.23
N LEU A 131 15.26 -9.28 20.08
CA LEU A 131 15.88 -8.69 18.90
C LEU A 131 16.24 -9.78 17.89
N LEU A 132 15.92 -9.56 16.63
CA LEU A 132 16.43 -10.37 15.52
C LEU A 132 17.60 -9.61 14.91
N HIS A 133 18.81 -10.08 15.20
CA HIS A 133 20.03 -9.41 14.76
C HIS A 133 20.32 -9.66 13.28
N LEU A 134 20.61 -8.58 12.56
CA LEU A 134 21.07 -8.66 11.18
C LEU A 134 22.59 -8.91 11.13
N PRO A 135 23.13 -9.54 10.06
CA PRO A 135 24.56 -9.84 9.96
C PRO A 135 25.47 -8.63 10.23
N PRO A 136 26.53 -8.77 11.04
CA PRO A 136 27.37 -7.66 11.50
C PRO A 136 28.14 -6.98 10.37
N ASN A 137 28.45 -7.71 9.29
CA ASN A 137 29.13 -7.19 8.10
C ASN A 137 28.35 -6.09 7.37
N ARG A 138 27.11 -5.78 7.77
CA ARG A 138 26.31 -4.69 7.24
C ARG A 138 26.31 -3.51 8.21
N LYS A 139 27.34 -2.66 8.15
CA LYS A 139 27.57 -1.46 9.01
C LYS A 139 26.39 -0.46 9.12
N LYS A 140 25.38 -0.54 8.24
CA LYS A 140 24.16 0.31 8.24
C LYS A 140 22.87 -0.52 8.38
N SER A 141 22.97 -1.73 8.92
CA SER A 141 21.81 -2.56 9.22
C SER A 141 21.21 -2.17 10.58
N ARG A 142 19.90 -2.37 10.68
CA ARG A 142 19.10 -2.16 11.88
C ARG A 142 18.54 -3.52 12.28
N ASP A 143 18.40 -3.76 13.58
CA ASP A 143 17.77 -5.00 14.03
C ASP A 143 16.24 -4.88 14.04
N ILE A 144 15.59 -6.03 14.12
CA ILE A 144 14.13 -6.13 14.15
C ILE A 144 13.72 -6.41 15.59
N LEU A 145 12.75 -5.65 16.09
CA LEU A 145 12.22 -5.85 17.44
C LEU A 145 10.95 -6.69 17.38
N LYS A 146 10.99 -7.91 17.92
CA LYS A 146 9.83 -8.75 18.18
C LYS A 146 9.32 -8.46 19.60
N SER A 147 8.10 -7.94 19.71
CA SER A 147 7.46 -7.69 21.00
C SER A 147 6.22 -8.56 21.14
N THR A 148 5.98 -9.15 22.31
CA THR A 148 4.72 -9.80 22.66
C THR A 148 3.95 -8.88 23.59
N ILE A 149 2.75 -8.49 23.17
CA ILE A 149 1.88 -7.57 23.91
C ILE A 149 0.67 -8.36 24.43
N LYS A 150 0.33 -8.18 25.71
CA LYS A 150 -0.83 -8.82 26.33
C LYS A 150 -2.03 -7.88 26.29
N ILE A 151 -3.07 -8.24 25.52
CA ILE A 151 -4.26 -7.44 25.26
C ILE A 151 -5.48 -8.30 25.59
N ASP A 152 -6.29 -7.87 26.55
CA ASP A 152 -7.45 -8.64 27.02
C ASP A 152 -7.12 -10.12 27.33
N GLY A 153 -6.00 -10.35 28.02
CA GLY A 153 -5.52 -11.71 28.33
C GLY A 153 -4.81 -12.44 27.18
N LYS A 154 -4.95 -11.98 25.92
CA LYS A 154 -4.43 -12.62 24.71
C LYS A 154 -3.04 -12.09 24.32
N ASN A 155 -2.24 -12.93 23.70
CA ASN A 155 -0.90 -12.56 23.24
C ASN A 155 -0.93 -12.10 21.78
N PHE A 156 -0.40 -10.90 21.52
CA PHE A 156 -0.23 -10.37 20.18
C PHE A 156 1.24 -10.11 19.88
N ILE A 157 1.79 -10.74 18.84
CA ILE A 157 3.20 -10.57 18.48
C ILE A 157 3.33 -9.48 17.41
N ILE A 158 4.22 -8.53 17.66
CA ILE A 158 4.52 -7.42 16.75
C ILE A 158 5.99 -7.48 16.36
N PHE A 159 6.25 -7.64 15.06
CA PHE A 159 7.56 -7.43 14.47
C PHE A 159 7.70 -5.99 13.99
N SER A 160 8.33 -5.17 14.81
CA SER A 160 8.67 -3.78 14.53
C SER A 160 9.87 -3.71 13.59
N THR A 161 9.71 -3.06 12.44
CA THR A 161 10.70 -3.06 11.35
C THR A 161 11.15 -1.67 10.92
N HIS A 162 12.42 -1.59 10.49
CA HIS A 162 12.97 -0.48 9.73
C HIS A 162 14.05 -1.00 8.75
N PHE A 163 13.62 -1.53 7.60
CA PHE A 163 14.50 -2.22 6.65
C PHE A 163 15.49 -1.27 6.00
N ARG A 164 16.57 -1.80 5.41
CA ARG A 164 17.58 -0.99 4.72
C ARG A 164 16.95 -0.15 3.58
N SER A 165 17.22 1.16 3.59
CA SER A 165 16.70 2.07 2.57
C SER A 165 17.13 1.73 1.15
N LYS A 166 16.39 2.25 0.17
CA LYS A 166 16.69 2.13 -1.27
C LYS A 166 17.99 2.84 -1.70
N ARG A 167 18.83 3.32 -0.79
CA ARG A 167 20.25 3.64 -1.10
C ARG A 167 21.07 2.36 -1.32
N ALA A 168 20.64 1.23 -0.77
CA ALA A 168 21.26 -0.09 -0.97
C ALA A 168 20.38 -1.01 -1.83
N PRO A 169 20.97 -2.03 -2.47
CA PRO A 169 20.25 -2.94 -3.35
C PRO A 169 19.30 -3.90 -2.59
N GLU A 170 18.41 -4.58 -3.31
CA GLU A 170 17.31 -5.40 -2.76
C GLU A 170 17.77 -6.53 -1.84
N SER A 171 18.92 -7.15 -2.13
CA SER A 171 19.57 -8.13 -1.24
C SER A 171 19.77 -7.64 0.20
N HIS A 172 19.83 -6.31 0.41
CA HIS A 172 19.90 -5.75 1.74
C HIS A 172 18.59 -5.87 2.51
N ARG A 173 17.46 -5.69 1.83
CA ARG A 173 16.11 -5.83 2.40
C ARG A 173 15.71 -7.30 2.52
N ILE A 174 16.12 -8.15 1.59
CA ILE A 174 15.92 -9.61 1.68
C ILE A 174 16.45 -10.20 2.99
N ALA A 175 17.61 -9.76 3.49
CA ALA A 175 18.14 -10.29 4.76
C ALA A 175 17.21 -10.05 5.96
N TYR A 176 16.49 -8.92 5.99
CA TYR A 176 15.50 -8.67 7.04
C TYR A 176 14.31 -9.59 6.90
N ALA A 177 13.83 -9.78 5.66
CA ALA A 177 12.75 -10.70 5.39
C ALA A 177 13.10 -12.15 5.76
N ILE A 178 14.33 -12.59 5.49
CA ILE A 178 14.85 -13.90 5.91
C ILE A 178 14.89 -14.01 7.44
N ALA A 179 15.38 -12.98 8.13
CA ALA A 179 15.42 -12.98 9.60
C ALA A 179 14.03 -13.14 10.22
N ILE A 180 13.02 -12.43 9.69
CA ILE A 180 11.62 -12.60 10.11
C ILE A 180 11.12 -14.00 9.74
N ASN A 181 11.35 -14.46 8.51
CA ASN A 181 10.87 -15.77 8.05
C ASN A 181 11.43 -16.93 8.91
N ASN A 182 12.70 -16.83 9.31
CA ASN A 182 13.36 -17.77 10.21
C ASN A 182 12.78 -17.77 11.63
N GLU A 183 12.23 -16.65 12.10
CA GLU A 183 11.57 -16.56 13.40
C GLU A 183 10.13 -17.09 13.33
N ILE A 184 9.37 -16.73 12.29
CA ILE A 184 7.95 -17.11 12.16
C ILE A 184 7.74 -18.57 11.76
N LYS A 185 8.73 -19.24 11.16
CA LYS A 185 8.62 -20.67 10.81
C LYS A 185 8.38 -21.55 12.05
N ASN A 186 8.87 -21.10 13.21
CA ASN A 186 8.73 -21.78 14.50
C ASN A 186 7.41 -21.44 15.21
N LEU A 187 6.62 -20.50 14.69
CA LEU A 187 5.32 -20.14 15.27
C LEU A 187 4.23 -21.08 14.77
N GLN A 188 3.22 -21.33 15.62
CA GLN A 188 2.01 -22.00 15.18
C GLN A 188 1.31 -21.18 14.08
N ILE A 189 0.60 -21.84 13.17
CA ILE A 189 -0.10 -21.12 12.09
C ILE A 189 -1.18 -20.17 12.61
N THR A 190 -1.78 -20.51 13.75
CA THR A 190 -2.81 -19.75 14.47
C THR A 190 -2.24 -18.65 15.36
N THR A 191 -0.92 -18.45 15.40
CA THR A 191 -0.35 -17.37 16.21
C THR A 191 -0.75 -16.01 15.63
N ASP A 192 -1.33 -15.15 16.46
CA ASP A 192 -1.66 -13.78 16.10
C ASP A 192 -0.42 -12.89 16.10
N TYR A 193 0.03 -12.57 14.89
CA TYR A 193 1.14 -11.64 14.72
C TYR A 193 0.97 -10.73 13.52
N ILE A 194 1.69 -9.60 13.57
CA ILE A 194 1.86 -8.67 12.47
C ILE A 194 3.32 -8.31 12.23
N ILE A 195 3.64 -7.99 10.99
CA ILE A 195 4.91 -7.34 10.62
C ILE A 195 4.58 -5.91 10.25
N ILE A 196 5.14 -4.96 10.98
CA ILE A 196 4.76 -3.54 10.89
C ILE A 196 5.99 -2.65 10.88
N GLY A 197 6.00 -1.64 10.03
CA GLY A 197 7.08 -0.66 9.99
C GLY A 197 7.43 -0.17 8.59
N ASP A 198 8.51 0.62 8.53
CA ASP A 198 9.14 1.04 7.28
C ASP A 198 9.97 -0.12 6.70
N LEU A 199 9.35 -0.86 5.77
CA LEU A 199 10.01 -1.94 5.02
C LEU A 199 10.88 -1.41 3.87
N ASN A 200 10.85 -0.11 3.59
CA ASN A 200 11.55 0.53 2.48
C ASN A 200 11.28 -0.13 1.11
N SER A 201 10.14 -0.80 0.99
CA SER A 201 9.65 -1.48 -0.21
C SER A 201 8.16 -1.19 -0.36
N ASN A 202 7.72 -0.93 -1.59
CA ASN A 202 6.30 -0.78 -1.86
C ASN A 202 5.58 -2.13 -1.67
N TYR A 203 4.28 -2.09 -1.37
CA TYR A 203 3.46 -3.30 -1.28
C TYR A 203 3.56 -4.19 -2.54
N ASP A 204 3.83 -3.60 -3.70
CA ASP A 204 3.96 -4.23 -5.02
C ASP A 204 5.39 -4.21 -5.59
N GLU A 205 6.42 -4.17 -4.74
CA GLU A 205 7.83 -4.01 -5.15
C GLU A 205 8.25 -4.96 -6.29
N TYR A 206 7.79 -6.22 -6.27
CA TYR A 206 8.10 -7.25 -7.29
C TYR A 206 7.75 -6.83 -8.73
N LYS A 207 6.75 -5.96 -8.91
CA LYS A 207 6.36 -5.45 -10.23
C LYS A 207 7.36 -4.45 -10.78
N THR A 208 7.98 -3.66 -9.90
CA THR A 208 8.82 -2.52 -10.32
C THR A 208 10.31 -2.79 -10.21
N ILE A 209 10.74 -3.69 -9.32
CA ILE A 209 12.15 -3.98 -9.06
C ILE A 209 12.89 -4.44 -10.31
N LYS A 210 12.23 -5.22 -11.19
CA LYS A 210 12.81 -5.81 -12.41
C LYS A 210 13.45 -4.77 -13.35
N HIS A 211 13.06 -3.49 -13.22
CA HIS A 211 13.53 -2.39 -14.05
C HIS A 211 14.40 -1.38 -13.30
N GLN A 212 14.53 -1.54 -11.98
CA GLN A 212 15.38 -0.69 -11.15
C GLN A 212 16.77 -1.30 -11.09
N LYS A 213 17.56 -1.20 -12.17
CA LYS A 213 18.89 -1.83 -12.30
C LYS A 213 19.80 -1.63 -11.09
N ARG A 214 19.83 -0.43 -10.52
CA ARG A 214 20.63 -0.10 -9.32
C ARG A 214 20.21 -0.91 -8.07
N LEU A 215 18.94 -1.29 -7.98
CA LEU A 215 18.37 -1.99 -6.84
C LEU A 215 18.27 -3.49 -7.07
N ASN A 216 18.08 -3.93 -8.31
CA ASN A 216 17.84 -5.32 -8.66
C ASN A 216 19.15 -6.11 -8.79
N ASN A 217 19.69 -6.54 -7.65
CA ASN A 217 20.78 -7.53 -7.61
C ASN A 217 20.30 -8.93 -7.19
N THR A 218 19.01 -9.19 -7.38
CA THR A 218 18.29 -10.38 -6.87
C THR A 218 17.44 -11.04 -7.95
N SER A 219 17.68 -10.71 -9.22
CA SER A 219 16.93 -11.24 -10.37
C SER A 219 15.41 -11.05 -10.26
N GLY A 220 14.97 -9.97 -9.62
CA GLY A 220 13.56 -9.63 -9.44
C GLY A 220 12.91 -10.17 -8.16
N ILE A 221 13.63 -10.97 -7.36
CA ILE A 221 13.17 -11.44 -6.05
C ILE A 221 13.20 -10.28 -5.05
N THR A 222 12.13 -10.12 -4.26
CA THR A 222 11.97 -9.05 -3.28
C THR A 222 11.71 -9.59 -1.89
N GLY A 223 12.24 -8.90 -0.87
CA GLY A 223 12.03 -9.28 0.52
C GLY A 223 10.56 -9.26 0.91
N ILE A 224 9.84 -8.18 0.59
CA ILE A 224 8.43 -8.02 0.97
C ILE A 224 7.51 -9.02 0.27
N ASN A 225 7.66 -9.27 -1.03
CA ASN A 225 6.70 -10.10 -1.75
C ASN A 225 7.08 -11.58 -1.71
N HIS A 226 8.32 -11.90 -2.08
CA HIS A 226 8.74 -13.28 -2.32
C HIS A 226 9.23 -13.99 -1.05
N ILE A 227 9.82 -13.26 -0.09
CA ILE A 227 10.38 -13.86 1.13
C ILE A 227 9.38 -13.77 2.28
N LEU A 228 8.69 -12.63 2.45
CA LEU A 228 7.56 -12.51 3.39
C LEU A 228 6.23 -13.00 2.79
N ASN A 229 6.24 -13.66 1.63
CA ASN A 229 5.08 -14.34 1.04
C ASN A 229 3.79 -13.50 1.00
N THR A 230 3.86 -12.23 0.59
CA THR A 230 2.65 -11.44 0.28
C THR A 230 2.11 -11.72 -1.11
N ILE A 231 2.82 -12.54 -1.89
CA ILE A 231 2.37 -13.12 -3.16
C ILE A 231 2.55 -14.63 -3.10
N TYR A 232 1.74 -15.35 -3.87
CA TYR A 232 1.90 -16.76 -4.17
C TYR A 232 1.75 -16.96 -5.68
N LYS A 233 2.75 -17.56 -6.32
CA LYS A 233 2.82 -17.69 -7.80
C LYS A 233 2.56 -16.35 -8.53
N ASP A 234 3.24 -15.28 -8.10
CA ASP A 234 3.13 -13.90 -8.63
C ASP A 234 1.76 -13.20 -8.47
N ILE A 235 0.84 -13.80 -7.71
CA ILE A 235 -0.48 -13.23 -7.39
C ILE A 235 -0.50 -12.81 -5.93
N PHE A 236 -1.06 -11.65 -5.61
CA PHE A 236 -1.21 -11.22 -4.21
C PHE A 236 -2.01 -12.23 -3.39
N VAL A 237 -1.55 -12.48 -2.17
CA VAL A 237 -2.31 -13.21 -1.15
C VAL A 237 -3.54 -12.38 -0.80
N THR A 238 -4.73 -12.89 -1.09
CA THR A 238 -6.00 -12.25 -0.72
C THR A 238 -6.52 -12.78 0.62
N LYS A 239 -7.53 -12.13 1.19
CA LYS A 239 -8.20 -12.57 2.42
C LYS A 239 -8.80 -13.98 2.26
N SER A 240 -9.49 -14.23 1.15
CA SER A 240 -10.00 -15.57 0.86
C SER A 240 -8.88 -16.59 0.68
N PHE A 241 -7.78 -16.20 0.04
CA PHE A 241 -6.66 -17.11 -0.22
C PHE A 241 -5.92 -17.52 1.06
N ILE A 242 -5.59 -16.57 1.94
CA ILE A 242 -4.88 -16.88 3.20
C ILE A 242 -5.71 -17.79 4.11
N GLN A 243 -7.04 -17.72 4.05
CA GLN A 243 -7.92 -18.57 4.85
C GLN A 243 -8.05 -20.00 4.34
N THR A 244 -8.04 -20.15 3.01
CA THR A 244 -8.33 -21.44 2.34
C THR A 244 -7.07 -22.21 1.97
N THR A 245 -5.95 -21.51 1.79
CA THR A 245 -4.71 -22.10 1.32
C THR A 245 -3.63 -21.99 2.38
N LYS A 246 -3.13 -23.14 2.81
CA LYS A 246 -2.03 -23.26 3.78
C LYS A 246 -0.86 -23.99 3.12
N PRO A 247 -0.01 -23.29 2.34
CA PRO A 247 1.11 -23.93 1.69
C PRO A 247 2.03 -24.54 2.76
N TYR A 248 2.44 -25.79 2.53
CA TYR A 248 3.34 -26.48 3.43
C TYR A 248 4.64 -25.68 3.60
N PHE A 249 5.08 -25.48 4.84
CA PHE A 249 6.29 -24.74 5.22
C PHE A 249 6.35 -23.22 4.91
N GLN A 250 5.29 -22.60 4.37
CA GLN A 250 5.29 -21.16 4.08
C GLN A 250 4.20 -20.43 4.88
N LYS A 251 4.62 -19.44 5.68
CA LYS A 251 3.68 -18.50 6.31
C LYS A 251 3.35 -17.41 5.28
N LEU A 252 2.12 -17.46 4.75
CA LEU A 252 1.58 -16.41 3.89
C LEU A 252 1.23 -15.17 4.71
N HIS A 253 1.31 -13.99 4.09
CA HIS A 253 0.87 -12.75 4.73
C HIS A 253 -0.04 -11.94 3.82
N TYR A 254 -1.10 -11.40 4.40
CA TYR A 254 -1.94 -10.41 3.74
C TYR A 254 -1.33 -9.02 3.93
N ASN A 255 -1.11 -8.28 2.84
CA ASN A 255 -0.67 -6.88 2.92
C ASN A 255 -1.88 -5.96 2.96
N THR A 256 -2.03 -5.19 4.04
CA THR A 256 -3.22 -4.34 4.26
C THR A 256 -3.39 -3.21 3.26
N TRP A 257 -2.37 -2.85 2.47
CA TRP A 257 -2.55 -1.90 1.36
C TRP A 257 -3.62 -2.35 0.36
N LEU A 258 -3.88 -3.65 0.27
CA LEU A 258 -4.94 -4.21 -0.57
C LEU A 258 -6.36 -3.79 -0.14
N ASP A 259 -6.55 -3.32 1.10
CA ASP A 259 -7.83 -2.74 1.56
C ASP A 259 -8.07 -1.33 1.02
N VAL A 260 -7.00 -0.64 0.59
CA VAL A 260 -7.06 0.75 0.12
C VAL A 260 -7.10 0.76 -1.40
N LYS A 261 -7.94 1.63 -1.99
CA LYS A 261 -7.99 1.84 -3.44
C LYS A 261 -6.60 2.18 -3.99
N LYS A 262 -6.18 1.54 -5.09
CA LYS A 262 -4.85 1.72 -5.74
C LYS A 262 -4.37 3.17 -5.81
N THR A 263 -5.23 4.09 -6.24
CA THR A 263 -4.89 5.51 -6.43
C THR A 263 -4.69 6.29 -5.13
N SER A 264 -5.15 5.75 -4.00
CA SER A 264 -5.10 6.37 -2.68
C SER A 264 -3.96 5.84 -1.80
N ARG A 265 -3.24 4.80 -2.24
CA ARG A 265 -2.16 4.16 -1.50
C ARG A 265 -0.91 5.05 -1.44
N PHE A 266 -0.56 5.53 -0.25
CA PHE A 266 0.76 6.07 0.05
C PHE A 266 0.93 6.33 1.54
N SER A 267 2.17 6.20 1.99
CA SER A 267 2.67 6.80 3.24
C SER A 267 3.82 7.78 2.98
N TYR A 268 4.39 7.76 1.77
CA TYR A 268 5.51 8.61 1.36
C TYR A 268 5.30 9.16 -0.07
N ARG A 269 5.86 10.34 -0.37
CA ARG A 269 5.83 10.93 -1.73
C ARG A 269 7.22 11.31 -2.22
N TYR A 270 7.67 10.67 -3.29
CA TYR A 270 8.95 10.98 -3.96
C TYR A 270 8.71 11.53 -5.36
N LYS A 271 9.22 12.73 -5.67
CA LYS A 271 9.06 13.38 -7.00
C LYS A 271 7.61 13.31 -7.53
N GLN A 272 6.65 13.62 -6.66
CA GLN A 272 5.20 13.57 -6.89
C GLN A 272 4.60 12.16 -7.09
N THR A 273 5.40 11.09 -7.02
CA THR A 273 4.93 9.70 -7.04
C THR A 273 4.61 9.21 -5.63
N ASN A 274 3.49 8.51 -5.52
CA ASN A 274 3.04 7.87 -4.29
C ASN A 274 3.84 6.59 -4.04
N GLN A 275 4.30 6.39 -2.82
CA GLN A 275 5.04 5.21 -2.38
C GLN A 275 4.48 4.68 -1.05
N THR A 276 4.69 3.40 -0.80
CA THR A 276 4.15 2.62 0.33
C THR A 276 5.27 1.90 1.09
N PRO A 277 6.36 2.61 1.50
CA PRO A 277 7.45 1.97 2.22
C PRO A 277 7.01 1.42 3.58
N ASP A 278 6.05 2.09 4.22
CA ASP A 278 5.44 1.62 5.47
C ASP A 278 4.35 0.58 5.17
N ASN A 279 4.39 -0.56 5.88
CA ASN A 279 3.47 -1.67 5.65
C ASN A 279 2.97 -2.27 6.97
N ILE A 280 1.77 -2.87 6.93
CA ILE A 280 1.28 -3.81 7.94
C ILE A 280 0.97 -5.12 7.21
N LEU A 281 1.67 -6.18 7.58
CA LEU A 281 1.46 -7.53 7.03
C LEU A 281 0.79 -8.38 8.11
N LEU A 282 -0.30 -9.03 7.74
CA LEU A 282 -1.14 -9.82 8.64
C LEU A 282 -0.89 -11.31 8.44
N SER A 283 -0.73 -12.03 9.55
CA SER A 283 -0.65 -13.48 9.60
C SER A 283 -2.01 -14.15 9.37
N TYR A 284 -2.04 -15.49 9.26
CA TYR A 284 -3.30 -16.25 9.23
C TYR A 284 -4.10 -16.14 10.53
N GLY A 285 -3.43 -16.12 11.69
CA GLY A 285 -4.07 -16.11 13.01
C GLY A 285 -5.16 -15.04 13.12
N VAL A 286 -4.87 -13.83 12.65
CA VAL A 286 -5.82 -12.71 12.74
C VAL A 286 -7.06 -12.81 11.83
N PHE A 287 -7.19 -13.91 11.09
CA PHE A 287 -8.36 -14.25 10.26
C PHE A 287 -9.06 -15.55 10.69
N ASP A 288 -8.60 -16.20 11.77
CA ASP A 288 -9.09 -17.52 12.20
C ASP A 288 -10.24 -17.45 13.22
N ASN A 289 -10.57 -16.25 13.69
CA ASN A 289 -11.66 -15.95 14.62
C ASN A 289 -11.51 -16.55 16.03
N LYS A 290 -10.29 -16.85 16.49
CA LYS A 290 -10.06 -17.41 17.84
C LYS A 290 -9.69 -16.35 18.87
N ASP A 291 -8.59 -15.65 18.62
CA ASP A 291 -8.00 -14.76 19.61
C ASP A 291 -8.17 -13.30 19.21
N ILE A 292 -7.23 -12.74 18.46
CA ILE A 292 -7.27 -11.37 17.97
C ILE A 292 -7.61 -11.38 16.49
N SER A 293 -8.71 -10.74 16.12
CA SER A 293 -9.16 -10.64 14.73
C SER A 293 -8.84 -9.27 14.15
N TYR A 294 -8.44 -9.24 12.87
CA TYR A 294 -8.34 -7.99 12.12
C TYR A 294 -9.73 -7.36 11.91
N VAL A 295 -9.87 -6.04 12.08
CA VAL A 295 -11.10 -5.33 11.69
C VAL A 295 -11.04 -5.03 10.19
N ASP A 296 -11.88 -5.71 9.42
CA ASP A 296 -11.83 -5.69 7.95
C ASP A 296 -11.95 -4.27 7.36
N GLY A 297 -11.00 -3.89 6.50
CA GLY A 297 -11.00 -2.56 5.87
C GLY A 297 -10.61 -1.40 6.78
N SER A 298 -10.16 -1.68 8.02
CA SER A 298 -9.76 -0.65 8.98
C SER A 298 -8.41 0.00 8.68
N PHE A 299 -7.60 -0.62 7.81
CA PHE A 299 -6.28 -0.09 7.45
C PHE A 299 -6.37 1.24 6.69
N THR A 300 -5.61 2.24 7.13
CA THR A 300 -5.52 3.53 6.45
C THR A 300 -4.24 4.29 6.78
N THR A 301 -3.99 5.35 6.01
CA THR A 301 -2.97 6.36 6.29
C THR A 301 -3.57 7.52 7.08
N PHE A 302 -2.99 7.88 8.21
CA PHE A 302 -3.34 9.08 8.97
C PHE A 302 -2.83 10.34 8.27
N LYS A 303 -3.73 11.13 7.70
CA LYS A 303 -3.39 12.29 6.85
C LYS A 303 -4.30 13.51 7.07
N PRO A 304 -4.42 14.02 8.31
CA PRO A 304 -5.16 15.26 8.56
C PRO A 304 -4.54 16.43 7.78
N LYS A 305 -5.32 17.51 7.59
CA LYS A 305 -4.91 18.68 6.76
C LYS A 305 -3.55 19.28 7.15
N TYR A 306 -3.17 19.22 8.43
CA TYR A 306 -1.89 19.74 8.90
C TYR A 306 -0.67 18.87 8.53
N LEU A 307 -0.89 17.56 8.27
CA LEU A 307 0.14 16.63 7.76
C LEU A 307 0.14 16.56 6.25
N TYR A 308 -1.03 16.63 5.62
CA TYR A 308 -1.15 16.51 4.18
C TYR A 308 -2.20 17.49 3.63
N SER A 309 -1.75 18.44 2.82
CA SER A 309 -2.60 19.41 2.13
C SER A 309 -2.02 19.74 0.76
N ASN A 310 -2.89 20.05 -0.21
CA ASN A 310 -2.50 20.47 -1.56
C ASN A 310 -1.48 19.53 -2.23
N GLY A 311 -1.61 18.23 -1.98
CA GLY A 311 -0.70 17.23 -2.51
C GLY A 311 0.69 17.20 -1.87
N LYS A 312 0.95 17.86 -0.75
CA LYS A 312 2.26 17.88 -0.11
C LYS A 312 2.18 17.32 1.31
N ILE A 313 3.18 16.50 1.67
CA ILE A 313 3.38 16.07 3.06
C ILE A 313 4.15 17.18 3.78
N ASN A 314 3.71 17.54 4.98
CA ASN A 314 4.33 18.58 5.79
C ASN A 314 5.58 18.06 6.51
N LYS A 315 6.74 18.33 5.92
CA LYS A 315 8.05 17.87 6.41
C LYS A 315 8.47 18.43 7.78
N ARG A 316 7.78 19.44 8.32
CA ARG A 316 7.98 19.89 9.71
C ARG A 316 7.61 18.82 10.73
N TYR A 317 6.78 17.85 10.33
CA TYR A 317 6.42 16.68 11.13
C TYR A 317 7.29 15.49 10.76
N SER A 318 7.13 14.98 9.55
CA SER A 318 7.92 13.91 8.93
C SER A 318 7.69 13.96 7.42
N ASP A 319 8.56 13.34 6.63
CA ASP A 319 8.30 13.07 5.22
C ASP A 319 7.47 11.80 5.00
N HIS A 320 7.23 11.01 6.06
CA HIS A 320 6.28 9.92 6.10
C HIS A 320 4.93 10.34 6.73
N LEU A 321 3.88 9.59 6.41
CA LEU A 321 2.58 9.65 7.08
C LEU A 321 2.39 8.38 7.92
N PRO A 322 1.83 8.48 9.15
CA PRO A 322 1.53 7.28 9.94
C PRO A 322 0.53 6.38 9.23
N ILE A 323 0.69 5.07 9.39
CA ILE A 323 -0.28 4.06 8.97
C ILE A 323 -0.79 3.30 10.19
N TYR A 324 -2.03 2.83 10.15
CA TYR A 324 -2.59 2.00 11.21
C TYR A 324 -3.67 1.06 10.70
N ALA A 325 -3.91 0.01 11.49
CA ALA A 325 -4.99 -0.95 11.35
C ALA A 325 -5.64 -1.17 12.73
N SER A 326 -6.92 -1.58 12.73
CA SER A 326 -7.66 -1.90 13.95
C SER A 326 -7.85 -3.40 14.08
N PHE A 327 -7.88 -3.87 15.32
CA PHE A 327 -8.00 -5.27 15.70
C PHE A 327 -9.00 -5.40 16.85
N ASP A 328 -9.57 -6.57 17.00
CA ASP A 328 -10.61 -6.85 18.00
C ASP A 328 -10.31 -8.17 18.70
N THR A 329 -10.57 -8.24 20.00
CA THR A 329 -10.28 -9.39 20.86
C THR A 329 -11.43 -10.39 20.93
N GLN A 330 -12.63 -10.10 20.42
CA GLN A 330 -13.78 -11.02 20.51
C GLN A 330 -14.60 -11.08 19.22
N LYS A 331 -14.64 -9.99 18.45
CA LYS A 331 -15.39 -9.92 17.20
C LYS A 331 -14.75 -10.79 16.15
N LYS A 332 -15.50 -11.78 15.68
CA LYS A 332 -15.11 -12.58 14.52
C LYS A 332 -14.90 -11.69 13.31
N TRP A 333 -13.74 -11.84 12.66
CA TRP A 333 -13.49 -11.29 11.34
C TRP A 333 -14.60 -11.71 10.37
N LYS A 334 -15.11 -10.71 9.64
CA LYS A 334 -16.05 -10.88 8.55
C LYS A 334 -15.52 -10.06 7.38
N GLN A 335 -15.29 -10.71 6.24
CA GLN A 335 -14.93 -10.00 5.03
C GLN A 335 -16.05 -9.02 4.66
N ASN A 336 -15.71 -7.76 4.46
CA ASN A 336 -16.69 -6.78 4.01
C ASN A 336 -16.99 -7.00 2.54
N THR A 337 -18.07 -7.74 2.25
CA THR A 337 -18.55 -7.98 0.89
C THR A 337 -19.48 -6.85 0.45
N ASN A 338 -19.05 -5.59 0.43
CA ASN A 338 -19.88 -4.54 -0.15
C ASN A 338 -20.07 -4.80 -1.65
N THR A 339 -21.31 -5.14 -2.05
CA THR A 339 -21.65 -5.89 -3.28
C THR A 339 -22.40 -5.13 -4.36
N ASN A 340 -22.53 -3.80 -4.31
CA ASN A 340 -23.47 -3.15 -5.24
C ASN A 340 -22.94 -2.85 -6.66
N THR A 341 -21.66 -3.08 -6.99
CA THR A 341 -21.14 -2.82 -8.35
C THR A 341 -20.09 -3.81 -8.86
N LYS A 342 -20.17 -5.11 -8.53
CA LYS A 342 -19.14 -6.11 -8.89
C LYS A 342 -19.02 -6.39 -10.40
N ASN A 343 -20.02 -6.06 -11.22
CA ASN A 343 -20.07 -6.39 -12.65
C ASN A 343 -19.92 -5.15 -13.55
N SER A 344 -18.79 -4.45 -13.45
CA SER A 344 -18.50 -3.27 -14.28
C SER A 344 -17.01 -3.18 -14.59
N ILE A 345 -16.66 -2.48 -15.68
CA ILE A 345 -15.25 -2.17 -15.97
C ILE A 345 -14.67 -1.29 -14.86
N ARG A 346 -15.44 -0.33 -14.36
CA ARG A 346 -15.04 0.54 -13.24
C ARG A 346 -14.57 -0.26 -12.02
N TYR A 347 -15.26 -1.35 -11.67
CA TYR A 347 -14.88 -2.21 -10.56
C TYR A 347 -13.52 -2.87 -10.77
N LEU A 348 -13.18 -3.31 -11.99
CA LEU A 348 -11.88 -3.93 -12.28
C LEU A 348 -10.70 -3.01 -11.99
N TYR A 349 -10.89 -1.68 -12.11
CA TYR A 349 -9.88 -0.69 -11.75
C TYR A 349 -9.69 -0.52 -10.23
N THR A 350 -10.62 -1.02 -9.41
CA THR A 350 -10.56 -0.88 -7.95
C THR A 350 -9.83 -2.02 -7.25
N ILE A 351 -9.62 -3.15 -7.93
CA ILE A 351 -9.07 -4.38 -7.36
C ILE A 351 -7.71 -4.73 -7.96
N ASP A 352 -6.88 -5.46 -7.22
CA ASP A 352 -5.59 -5.98 -7.70
C ASP A 352 -5.67 -7.40 -8.24
N VAL A 353 -6.57 -8.22 -7.67
CA VAL A 353 -6.75 -9.64 -7.99
C VAL A 353 -8.25 -9.92 -8.07
N LEU A 354 -8.64 -10.73 -9.06
CA LEU A 354 -9.99 -11.26 -9.15
C LEU A 354 -10.08 -12.54 -8.30
N GLU A 355 -10.78 -12.48 -7.17
CA GLU A 355 -11.09 -13.68 -6.37
C GLU A 355 -12.16 -14.55 -7.06
N LYS A 356 -13.05 -13.93 -7.84
CA LYS A 356 -14.10 -14.59 -8.60
C LYS A 356 -14.20 -13.99 -10.00
N PRO A 357 -14.59 -14.77 -11.02
CA PRO A 357 -14.82 -14.22 -12.35
C PRO A 357 -15.90 -13.13 -12.34
N VAL A 358 -15.73 -12.12 -13.19
CA VAL A 358 -16.66 -10.99 -13.31
C VAL A 358 -17.37 -11.06 -14.65
N LYS A 359 -18.70 -11.07 -14.63
CA LYS A 359 -19.51 -11.02 -15.84
C LYS A 359 -19.66 -9.57 -16.29
N LEU A 360 -19.38 -9.30 -17.56
CA LEU A 360 -19.65 -8.02 -18.21
C LEU A 360 -20.65 -8.25 -19.32
N ASP A 361 -21.77 -7.52 -19.26
CA ASP A 361 -22.85 -7.60 -20.22
C ASP A 361 -22.84 -6.38 -21.14
N ASN A 362 -23.24 -6.62 -22.40
CA ASN A 362 -23.38 -5.61 -23.45
C ASN A 362 -22.14 -4.70 -23.58
N ILE A 363 -20.96 -5.31 -23.75
CA ILE A 363 -19.70 -4.58 -23.98
C ILE A 363 -19.40 -4.47 -25.47
N THR A 364 -19.01 -3.28 -25.91
CA THR A 364 -18.66 -2.99 -27.31
C THR A 364 -17.16 -3.06 -27.52
N VAL A 365 -16.70 -3.72 -28.58
CA VAL A 365 -15.30 -3.67 -29.00
C VAL A 365 -15.05 -2.39 -29.80
N ILE A 366 -14.29 -1.46 -29.24
CA ILE A 366 -14.06 -0.12 -29.84
C ILE A 366 -12.69 0.03 -30.51
N TYR A 367 -11.78 -0.92 -30.28
CA TYR A 367 -10.46 -0.97 -30.90
C TYR A 367 -9.97 -2.40 -30.96
N LYS A 368 -9.34 -2.81 -32.07
CA LYS A 368 -8.73 -4.13 -32.23
C LYS A 368 -7.47 -4.05 -33.08
N LYS A 369 -6.41 -4.68 -32.59
CA LYS A 369 -5.16 -5.01 -33.28
C LYS A 369 -4.75 -6.43 -32.90
N GLN A 370 -3.73 -6.98 -33.57
CA GLN A 370 -3.28 -8.37 -33.41
C GLN A 370 -3.13 -8.81 -31.94
N LYS A 371 -2.52 -7.98 -31.08
CA LYS A 371 -2.23 -8.33 -29.68
C LYS A 371 -3.09 -7.60 -28.65
N GLY A 372 -3.98 -6.70 -29.09
CA GLY A 372 -4.62 -5.74 -28.20
C GLY A 372 -6.01 -5.32 -28.65
N THR A 373 -6.96 -5.38 -27.73
CA THR A 373 -8.36 -4.97 -27.94
C THR A 373 -8.77 -4.01 -26.84
N ILE A 374 -9.61 -3.02 -27.14
CA ILE A 374 -10.27 -2.22 -26.10
C ILE A 374 -11.76 -2.47 -26.18
N ILE A 375 -12.34 -2.80 -25.03
CA ILE A 375 -13.78 -2.92 -24.84
C ILE A 375 -14.30 -1.72 -24.06
N GLN A 376 -15.57 -1.39 -24.26
CA GLN A 376 -16.27 -0.33 -23.56
C GLN A 376 -17.62 -0.83 -23.05
N ASP A 377 -17.99 -0.46 -21.83
CA ASP A 377 -19.34 -0.72 -21.31
C ASP A 377 -20.33 0.40 -21.67
N GLN A 378 -21.60 0.22 -21.30
CA GLN A 378 -22.65 1.19 -21.60
C GLN A 378 -22.51 2.52 -20.84
N LYS A 379 -21.67 2.57 -19.79
CA LYS A 379 -21.37 3.80 -19.02
C LYS A 379 -20.19 4.57 -19.64
N GLY A 380 -19.55 4.01 -20.66
CA GLY A 380 -18.44 4.61 -21.36
C GLY A 380 -17.06 4.29 -20.77
N ASP A 381 -17.01 3.51 -19.68
CA ASP A 381 -15.75 3.03 -19.11
C ASP A 381 -15.11 2.03 -20.09
N THR A 382 -13.80 2.13 -20.30
CA THR A 382 -13.05 1.29 -21.23
C THR A 382 -11.99 0.48 -20.49
N ILE A 383 -11.57 -0.66 -21.06
CA ILE A 383 -10.43 -1.44 -20.55
C ILE A 383 -9.72 -2.19 -21.68
N TYR A 384 -8.41 -2.39 -21.51
CA TYR A 384 -7.55 -3.07 -22.47
C TYR A 384 -7.51 -4.59 -22.24
N LEU A 385 -7.61 -5.36 -23.32
CA LEU A 385 -7.46 -6.81 -23.36
C LEU A 385 -6.16 -7.13 -24.09
N TYR A 386 -5.24 -7.82 -23.40
CA TYR A 386 -3.96 -8.24 -23.96
C TYR A 386 -3.99 -9.72 -24.33
N LYS A 387 -3.77 -10.03 -25.62
CA LYS A 387 -3.65 -11.40 -26.17
C LYS A 387 -4.71 -12.42 -25.68
N CYS A 388 -5.95 -11.98 -25.50
CA CYS A 388 -7.05 -12.85 -25.03
C CYS A 388 -8.36 -12.63 -25.78
N SER A 389 -8.33 -11.97 -26.93
CA SER A 389 -9.53 -11.46 -27.62
C SER A 389 -9.53 -11.75 -29.11
N GLU A 390 -8.89 -12.84 -29.53
CA GLU A 390 -8.77 -13.23 -30.94
C GLU A 390 -10.14 -13.32 -31.62
N ASN A 391 -11.11 -13.98 -30.98
CA ASN A 391 -12.46 -14.20 -31.48
C ASN A 391 -13.40 -12.98 -31.42
N LEU A 392 -12.96 -11.85 -30.86
CA LEU A 392 -13.79 -10.64 -30.78
C LEU A 392 -13.68 -9.83 -32.07
N LYS A 393 -14.79 -9.37 -32.63
CA LYS A 393 -14.84 -8.50 -33.82
C LYS A 393 -15.00 -7.03 -33.42
N LEU A 394 -14.32 -6.13 -34.14
CA LEU A 394 -14.46 -4.68 -33.97
C LEU A 394 -15.91 -4.24 -34.22
N ASN A 395 -16.40 -3.25 -33.48
CA ASN A 395 -17.76 -2.71 -33.59
C ASN A 395 -18.89 -3.74 -33.35
N HIS A 396 -18.62 -4.79 -32.56
CA HIS A 396 -19.62 -5.77 -32.14
C HIS A 396 -19.81 -5.73 -30.62
N ASN A 397 -21.01 -6.12 -30.17
CA ASN A 397 -21.40 -6.19 -28.78
C ASN A 397 -21.35 -7.63 -28.27
N TYR A 398 -20.90 -7.82 -27.03
CA TYR A 398 -20.75 -9.13 -26.41
C TYR A 398 -21.25 -9.14 -24.96
N ASN A 399 -21.64 -10.32 -24.48
CA ASN A 399 -21.53 -10.67 -23.08
C ASN A 399 -20.28 -11.53 -22.91
N LEU A 400 -19.48 -11.29 -21.87
CA LEU A 400 -18.28 -12.08 -21.60
C LEU A 400 -17.99 -12.14 -20.11
N THR A 401 -17.17 -13.12 -19.72
CA THR A 401 -16.69 -13.28 -18.35
C THR A 401 -15.20 -13.00 -18.29
N ILE A 402 -14.80 -12.11 -17.38
CA ILE A 402 -13.41 -11.79 -17.07
C ILE A 402 -12.89 -12.77 -16.02
N ASN A 403 -11.85 -13.52 -16.38
CA ASN A 403 -11.24 -14.50 -15.49
C ASN A 403 -9.96 -13.99 -14.82
N THR A 404 -9.23 -13.09 -15.50
CA THR A 404 -7.94 -12.61 -14.98
C THR A 404 -7.69 -11.18 -15.43
N ILE A 405 -7.25 -10.37 -14.47
CA ILE A 405 -6.70 -9.03 -14.69
C ILE A 405 -5.23 -9.01 -14.27
N LYS A 406 -4.48 -8.07 -14.83
CA LYS A 406 -3.09 -7.80 -14.49
C LYS A 406 -2.87 -6.30 -14.45
N ASP A 407 -1.99 -5.85 -13.56
CA ASP A 407 -1.42 -4.50 -13.65
C ASP A 407 -0.08 -4.57 -14.37
N TYR A 408 0.01 -3.93 -15.54
CA TYR A 408 1.21 -3.84 -16.35
C TYR A 408 1.71 -2.39 -16.35
N TYR A 409 2.65 -2.10 -15.44
CA TYR A 409 3.25 -0.77 -15.25
C TYR A 409 2.24 0.36 -15.00
N GLY A 410 1.15 0.05 -14.28
CA GLY A 410 0.06 0.97 -13.99
C GLY A 410 -1.08 0.97 -15.02
N LEU A 411 -0.99 0.18 -16.10
CA LEU A 411 -2.13 -0.13 -16.95
C LEU A 411 -2.83 -1.37 -16.39
N THR A 412 -4.11 -1.27 -16.03
CA THR A 412 -4.90 -2.46 -15.73
C THR A 412 -5.39 -3.08 -17.03
N GLU A 413 -5.02 -4.33 -17.27
CA GLU A 413 -5.35 -5.10 -18.47
C GLU A 413 -6.02 -6.43 -18.12
N ILE A 414 -6.91 -6.89 -19.00
CA ILE A 414 -7.51 -8.22 -18.96
C ILE A 414 -6.62 -9.17 -19.77
N THR A 415 -6.28 -10.31 -19.19
CA THR A 415 -5.40 -11.32 -19.81
C THR A 415 -6.10 -12.65 -20.05
N LYS A 416 -7.30 -12.87 -19.49
CA LYS A 416 -8.10 -14.07 -19.73
C LYS A 416 -9.59 -13.77 -19.65
N ILE A 417 -10.33 -14.19 -20.66
CA ILE A 417 -11.79 -14.13 -20.75
C ILE A 417 -12.39 -15.50 -21.03
N SER A 418 -13.69 -15.66 -20.85
CA SER A 418 -14.46 -16.87 -21.19
C SER A 418 -15.94 -16.53 -21.40
N LYS A 419 -16.76 -17.54 -21.71
CA LYS A 419 -18.22 -17.42 -21.86
C LYS A 419 -18.61 -16.26 -22.78
N ILE A 420 -17.97 -16.19 -23.95
CA ILE A 420 -18.15 -15.12 -24.92
C ILE A 420 -19.44 -15.39 -25.70
N LYS A 421 -20.41 -14.47 -25.62
CA LYS A 421 -21.65 -14.50 -26.39
C LYS A 421 -21.74 -13.25 -27.25
N LEU A 422 -21.77 -13.42 -28.58
CA LEU A 422 -22.00 -12.32 -29.51
C LEU A 422 -23.47 -11.87 -29.44
N LEU A 423 -23.70 -10.57 -29.35
CA LEU A 423 -25.03 -9.96 -29.37
C LEU A 423 -25.39 -9.33 -30.72
N GLY A 424 -24.38 -9.00 -31.54
CA GLY A 424 -24.55 -8.39 -32.86
C GLY A 424 -23.66 -7.17 -33.06
N ILE A 425 -23.93 -6.43 -34.14
CA ILE A 425 -23.21 -5.21 -34.51
C ILE A 425 -23.68 -4.05 -33.62
N SER A 426 -22.75 -3.20 -33.19
CA SER A 426 -23.07 -1.99 -32.42
C SER A 426 -23.79 -0.96 -33.31
N LYS A 427 -24.93 -0.44 -32.83
CA LYS A 427 -25.73 0.59 -33.50
C LYS A 427 -25.02 1.96 -33.58
N SER A 428 -24.17 2.27 -32.60
CA SER A 428 -23.44 3.55 -32.52
C SER A 428 -22.16 3.51 -33.35
N SER A 429 -21.79 4.63 -33.98
CA SER A 429 -20.50 4.76 -34.68
C SER A 429 -19.31 4.68 -33.71
N LEU A 430 -18.18 4.12 -34.15
CA LEU A 430 -16.95 4.05 -33.34
C LEU A 430 -16.44 5.45 -32.95
N LYS A 431 -16.52 6.43 -33.86
CA LYS A 431 -16.05 7.80 -33.62
C LYS A 431 -16.77 8.47 -32.46
N SER A 432 -18.07 8.19 -32.26
CA SER A 432 -18.83 8.73 -31.13
C SER A 432 -18.30 8.29 -29.75
N ARG A 433 -17.44 7.25 -29.73
CA ARG A 433 -16.87 6.68 -28.50
C ARG A 433 -15.46 7.19 -28.20
N TYR A 434 -14.84 7.92 -29.12
CA TYR A 434 -13.50 8.48 -28.96
C TYR A 434 -13.53 9.72 -28.05
N ILE A 435 -12.41 10.01 -27.39
CA ILE A 435 -12.29 11.19 -26.53
C ILE A 435 -11.89 12.43 -27.34
N ASP A 436 -12.51 13.55 -27.02
CA ASP A 436 -12.19 14.84 -27.62
C ASP A 436 -11.06 15.50 -26.84
N THR A 437 -9.88 15.56 -27.45
CA THR A 437 -8.67 16.12 -26.81
C THR A 437 -8.72 17.62 -26.55
N LYS A 438 -9.72 18.35 -27.11
CA LYS A 438 -9.95 19.76 -26.79
C LYS A 438 -10.67 19.94 -25.45
N ILE A 439 -11.50 18.96 -25.08
CA ILE A 439 -12.35 18.99 -23.89
C ILE A 439 -11.70 18.19 -22.76
N ASP A 440 -11.25 16.97 -23.06
CA ASP A 440 -10.75 16.01 -22.10
C ASP A 440 -9.24 16.17 -21.83
N ASP A 441 -8.87 16.26 -20.55
CA ASP A 441 -7.46 16.21 -20.13
C ASP A 441 -6.91 14.79 -20.26
N ILE A 442 -6.25 14.50 -21.39
CA ILE A 442 -5.66 13.20 -21.69
C ILE A 442 -4.46 12.80 -20.80
N GLN A 443 -3.98 13.70 -19.93
CA GLN A 443 -3.01 13.35 -18.88
C GLN A 443 -3.68 12.66 -17.70
N ASN A 444 -5.00 12.78 -17.57
CA ASN A 444 -5.75 12.14 -16.50
C ASN A 444 -5.85 10.63 -16.74
N LYS A 445 -5.35 9.86 -15.77
CA LYS A 445 -5.33 8.38 -15.78
C LYS A 445 -6.72 7.73 -15.90
N LYS A 446 -7.80 8.48 -15.61
CA LYS A 446 -9.17 7.99 -15.83
C LYS A 446 -9.44 7.66 -17.30
N TYR A 447 -8.71 8.27 -18.24
CA TYR A 447 -8.82 8.01 -19.67
C TYR A 447 -7.87 6.91 -20.18
N GLN A 448 -7.28 6.09 -19.28
CA GLN A 448 -6.51 4.93 -19.72
C GLN A 448 -7.38 4.03 -20.61
N SER A 449 -6.76 3.38 -21.59
CA SER A 449 -7.47 2.50 -22.53
C SER A 449 -8.60 3.21 -23.30
N ARG A 450 -8.57 4.53 -23.48
CA ARG A 450 -9.47 5.27 -24.39
C ARG A 450 -8.79 5.50 -25.74
N ILE A 451 -9.57 5.82 -26.76
CA ILE A 451 -9.08 6.19 -28.09
C ILE A 451 -9.22 7.70 -28.26
N ILE A 452 -8.10 8.38 -28.51
CA ILE A 452 -8.10 9.78 -28.94
C ILE A 452 -8.28 9.86 -30.45
N ASP A 453 -8.93 10.93 -30.88
CA ASP A 453 -8.95 11.29 -32.29
C ASP A 453 -8.51 12.74 -32.50
N ASN A 454 -7.92 12.97 -33.67
CA ASN A 454 -7.56 14.28 -34.17
C ASN A 454 -6.74 15.20 -33.24
N ILE A 455 -5.76 14.65 -32.51
CA ILE A 455 -4.80 15.47 -31.75
C ILE A 455 -3.67 15.92 -32.68
N SER A 456 -3.37 17.22 -32.68
CA SER A 456 -2.26 17.79 -33.45
C SER A 456 -1.26 18.46 -32.53
N GLY A 457 0.03 18.32 -32.86
CA GLY A 457 1.11 18.91 -32.08
C GLY A 457 2.46 18.82 -32.76
N VAL A 458 3.50 19.33 -32.10
CA VAL A 458 4.88 19.24 -32.56
C VAL A 458 5.54 18.02 -31.93
N TYR A 459 6.13 17.14 -32.74
CA TYR A 459 6.88 16.00 -32.24
C TYR A 459 8.31 16.41 -31.87
N LYS A 460 8.72 16.19 -30.62
CA LYS A 460 10.08 16.47 -30.15
C LYS A 460 10.52 15.46 -29.09
N LYS A 461 11.66 14.80 -29.30
CA LYS A 461 12.31 13.90 -28.32
C LYS A 461 11.38 12.84 -27.71
N LYS A 462 10.57 12.16 -28.56
CA LYS A 462 9.56 11.15 -28.15
C LYS A 462 8.28 11.71 -27.49
N TYR A 463 8.05 13.02 -27.54
CA TYR A 463 6.84 13.65 -27.02
C TYR A 463 6.09 14.37 -28.14
N LEU A 464 4.77 14.41 -28.01
CA LEU A 464 3.90 15.33 -28.73
C LEU A 464 3.63 16.53 -27.83
N TYR A 465 3.99 17.72 -28.29
CA TYR A 465 3.68 18.99 -27.66
C TYR A 465 2.40 19.54 -28.29
N TYR A 466 1.36 19.71 -27.49
CA TYR A 466 0.01 20.07 -27.93
C TYR A 466 -0.57 21.15 -27.02
N ARG A 467 -1.63 21.83 -27.49
CA ARG A 467 -2.36 22.81 -26.67
C ARG A 467 -3.59 22.17 -26.03
N TYR A 468 -3.80 22.45 -24.75
CA TYR A 468 -5.02 22.11 -24.01
C TYR A 468 -5.41 23.31 -23.16
N LYS A 469 -6.64 23.83 -23.31
CA LYS A 469 -7.12 25.03 -22.60
C LYS A 469 -6.12 26.21 -22.63
N ASN A 470 -5.55 26.48 -23.82
CA ASN A 470 -4.55 27.51 -24.06
C ASN A 470 -3.18 27.32 -23.37
N GLU A 471 -2.96 26.20 -22.69
CA GLU A 471 -1.66 25.85 -22.11
C GLU A 471 -0.90 24.86 -23.00
N GLU A 472 0.43 24.99 -23.04
CA GLU A 472 1.30 24.01 -23.66
C GLU A 472 1.42 22.77 -22.77
N GLN A 473 1.07 21.62 -23.33
CA GLN A 473 1.15 20.33 -22.68
C GLN A 473 2.01 19.38 -23.51
N LYS A 474 2.52 18.32 -22.88
CA LYS A 474 3.27 17.27 -23.60
C LYS A 474 2.89 15.87 -23.15
N ILE A 475 2.73 14.98 -24.11
CA ILE A 475 2.45 13.56 -23.84
C ILE A 475 3.44 12.67 -24.60
N ARG A 476 3.89 11.60 -23.96
CA ARG A 476 4.86 10.68 -24.57
C ARG A 476 4.21 9.91 -25.72
N LEU A 477 4.93 9.78 -26.83
CA LEU A 477 4.59 8.87 -27.91
C LEU A 477 5.40 7.58 -27.78
N TYR A 478 4.71 6.45 -27.71
CA TYR A 478 5.32 5.13 -27.77
C TYR A 478 5.06 4.53 -29.15
N PHE A 479 6.13 4.24 -29.87
CA PHE A 479 6.09 3.64 -31.20
C PHE A 479 6.37 2.16 -31.06
N ALA A 480 5.36 1.32 -31.26
CA ALA A 480 5.56 -0.14 -31.32
C ALA A 480 6.40 -0.49 -32.56
N ASP A 481 6.10 0.18 -33.67
CA ASP A 481 6.90 0.17 -34.89
C ASP A 481 7.74 1.45 -34.99
N LYS A 482 9.06 1.31 -34.96
CA LYS A 482 10.01 2.44 -34.98
C LYS A 482 9.99 3.21 -36.30
N THR A 483 9.49 2.63 -37.40
CA THR A 483 9.40 3.29 -38.72
C THR A 483 8.36 4.39 -38.74
N LYS A 484 7.33 4.31 -37.87
CA LYS A 484 6.23 5.28 -37.77
C LYS A 484 6.60 6.57 -37.02
N LYS A 485 7.87 6.79 -36.70
CA LYS A 485 8.32 7.98 -36.00
C LYS A 485 8.27 9.21 -36.92
N PRO A 486 7.59 10.29 -36.52
CA PRO A 486 7.66 11.55 -37.26
C PRO A 486 9.08 12.12 -37.26
N LYS A 487 9.36 12.99 -38.23
CA LYS A 487 10.60 13.77 -38.24
C LYS A 487 10.65 14.66 -37.00
N GLN A 488 11.86 14.83 -36.46
CA GLN A 488 12.05 15.67 -35.28
C GLN A 488 11.62 17.12 -35.57
N ASN A 489 10.92 17.74 -34.62
CA ASN A 489 10.31 19.07 -34.72
C ASN A 489 9.21 19.21 -35.80
N SER A 490 8.69 18.11 -36.36
CA SER A 490 7.60 18.19 -37.33
C SER A 490 6.23 18.28 -36.66
N ARG A 491 5.31 19.01 -37.29
CA ARG A 491 3.89 18.96 -36.93
C ARG A 491 3.34 17.58 -37.28
N THR A 492 2.60 16.98 -36.36
CA THR A 492 2.02 15.64 -36.51
C THR A 492 0.58 15.66 -36.01
N THR A 493 -0.32 15.06 -36.78
CA THR A 493 -1.70 14.81 -36.37
C THR A 493 -1.90 13.31 -36.16
N LEU A 494 -2.39 12.92 -34.98
CA LEU A 494 -2.66 11.54 -34.63
C LEU A 494 -4.17 11.30 -34.66
N LYS A 495 -4.58 10.34 -35.49
CA LYS A 495 -5.97 9.89 -35.62
C LYS A 495 -6.13 8.48 -35.03
N ALA A 496 -7.24 8.27 -34.33
CA ALA A 496 -7.63 7.00 -33.71
C ALA A 496 -6.45 6.26 -33.01
N LYS A 497 -5.78 6.92 -32.07
CA LYS A 497 -4.68 6.32 -31.29
C LYS A 497 -5.13 5.98 -29.88
N ARG A 498 -4.59 4.91 -29.30
CA ARG A 498 -4.95 4.51 -27.93
C ARG A 498 -4.09 5.22 -26.90
N LEU A 499 -4.74 5.63 -25.80
CA LEU A 499 -4.05 6.00 -24.58
C LEU A 499 -3.67 4.76 -23.78
N SER A 500 -2.49 4.81 -23.19
CA SER A 500 -1.94 3.77 -22.33
C SER A 500 -1.25 4.41 -21.13
N ILE A 501 -1.00 3.60 -20.11
CA ILE A 501 -0.13 3.97 -19.00
C ILE A 501 1.16 3.18 -19.12
N TYR A 502 2.29 3.82 -18.84
CA TYR A 502 3.57 3.15 -18.71
C TYR A 502 4.39 3.82 -17.60
N TYR A 503 4.79 3.03 -16.60
CA TYR A 503 5.39 3.50 -15.34
C TYR A 503 4.56 4.60 -14.67
N GLY A 504 3.24 4.41 -14.66
CA GLY A 504 2.31 5.36 -14.04
C GLY A 504 2.19 6.71 -14.75
N LYS A 505 2.71 6.86 -15.98
CA LYS A 505 2.54 8.06 -16.83
C LYS A 505 1.69 7.74 -18.04
N MET A 506 0.83 8.68 -18.43
CA MET A 506 0.05 8.59 -19.67
C MET A 506 0.97 8.68 -20.90
N GLN A 507 0.67 7.87 -21.91
CA GLN A 507 1.31 7.90 -23.21
C GLN A 507 0.32 7.54 -24.32
N ILE A 508 0.59 8.03 -25.53
CA ILE A 508 -0.13 7.62 -26.73
C ILE A 508 0.65 6.48 -27.38
N VAL A 509 -0.02 5.38 -27.69
CA VAL A 509 0.59 4.27 -28.41
C VAL A 509 0.30 4.37 -29.90
N ILE A 510 1.38 4.31 -30.67
CA ILE A 510 1.41 4.29 -32.13
C ILE A 510 1.79 2.87 -32.53
N ASP A 511 0.75 2.06 -32.68
CA ASP A 511 0.81 0.67 -33.15
C ASP A 511 0.85 0.59 -34.69
#